data_AF-A0A6G0S7D9-F1
#
_entry.id   AF-A0A6G0S7D9-F1
#
_cell.length_a   1.000
_cell.length_b   1.000
_cell.length_c   1.000
_cell.angle_alpha   90.00
_cell.angle_beta   90.00
_cell.angle_gamma   90.00
#
_symmetry.space_group_name_H-M   'P 1'
#
loop_
_entity.id
_entity.type
_entity.pdbx_description
1 polymer ?
#
loop_
_entity_poly.entity_id
_entity_poly.type
_entity_poly.pdbx_seq_one_letter_code
_entity_poly.pdbx_strand_id
1 'polypeptide(L)' 'MPARHGGLPNAYVKAEKEDNRQIYLYVLQGIEISKAKVAELGVQHKRKLVLRLKKSQNSLA' A
#
# COMPACT_ATOMS: atom_id res chain seq x y z
N MET A 1 18.08 10.66 -8.55
CA MET A 1 18.02 10.33 -9.98
C MET A 1 16.67 9.64 -10.24
N PRO A 2 15.70 10.28 -10.91
CA PRO A 2 14.49 9.59 -11.34
C PRO A 2 14.83 8.60 -12.46
N ALA A 3 14.20 7.42 -12.46
CA ALA A 3 14.42 6.42 -13.49
C ALA A 3 13.90 6.96 -14.84
N ARG A 4 14.83 7.28 -15.74
CA ARG A 4 14.55 7.61 -17.15
C ARG A 4 14.21 6.32 -17.89
N HIS A 5 12.94 5.90 -17.83
CA HIS A 5 12.43 4.94 -18.80
C HIS A 5 11.82 5.74 -19.94
N GLY A 6 12.57 5.86 -21.04
CA GLY A 6 12.17 6.62 -22.20
C GLY A 6 10.95 6.00 -22.87
N GLY A 7 9.96 6.85 -23.19
CA GLY A 7 9.04 6.67 -24.30
C GLY A 7 8.00 5.54 -24.22
N LEU A 8 8.01 4.67 -23.21
CA LEU A 8 6.96 3.67 -23.07
C LEU A 8 5.73 4.31 -22.42
N PRO A 9 4.57 4.41 -23.12
CA PRO A 9 3.31 4.67 -22.43
C PRO A 9 3.19 3.56 -21.39
N ASN A 10 2.98 3.97 -20.14
CA ASN A 10 2.93 3.11 -18.96
C ASN A 10 2.44 1.70 -19.36
N ALA A 11 3.34 0.69 -19.36
CA ALA A 11 3.09 -0.62 -19.99
C ALA A 11 1.94 -1.40 -19.34
N TYR A 12 1.43 -0.89 -18.22
CA TYR A 12 0.18 -1.30 -17.63
C TYR A 12 -0.95 -0.70 -18.46
N VAL A 13 -1.56 -1.54 -19.32
CA VAL A 13 -2.90 -1.31 -19.84
C VAL A 13 -3.73 -0.74 -18.69
N LYS A 14 -4.45 0.36 -18.95
CA LYS A 14 -5.45 0.89 -18.01
C LYS A 14 -6.54 -0.18 -17.88
N ALA A 15 -6.28 -1.18 -17.05
CA ALA A 15 -7.27 -2.18 -16.69
C ALA A 15 -8.45 -1.41 -16.10
N GLU A 16 -9.66 -1.85 -16.41
CA GLU A 16 -10.84 -1.34 -15.74
C GLU A 16 -10.58 -1.38 -14.24
N LYS A 17 -10.65 -0.21 -13.60
CA LYS A 17 -10.51 -0.13 -12.15
C LYS A 17 -11.77 -0.78 -11.61
N GLU A 18 -11.67 -2.01 -11.14
CA GLU A 18 -12.76 -2.61 -10.38
C GLU A 18 -13.12 -1.66 -9.23
N ASP A 19 -14.34 -1.15 -9.28
CA ASP A 19 -14.78 -0.17 -8.31
C ASP A 19 -14.77 -0.77 -6.90
N ASN A 20 -14.29 0.03 -5.94
CA ASN A 20 -14.35 -0.23 -4.50
C ASN A 20 -13.60 -1.44 -3.92
N ARG A 21 -12.57 -1.98 -4.58
CA ARG A 21 -11.72 -3.00 -3.93
C ARG A 21 -10.79 -2.39 -2.87
N GLN A 22 -10.87 -2.92 -1.65
CA GLN A 22 -9.94 -2.60 -0.56
C GLN A 22 -8.68 -3.45 -0.72
N ILE A 23 -7.52 -2.81 -0.83
CA ILE A 23 -6.24 -3.50 -0.93
C ILE A 23 -5.60 -3.55 0.46
N TYR A 24 -5.22 -4.75 0.87
CA TYR A 24 -4.50 -5.02 2.11
C TYR A 24 -3.14 -5.62 1.77
N LEU A 25 -2.08 -5.09 2.37
CA LEU A 25 -0.73 -5.62 2.26
C LEU A 25 -0.33 -6.21 3.60
N TYR A 26 0.23 -7.41 3.61
CA TYR A 26 0.87 -7.93 4.82
C TYR A 26 2.08 -7.07 5.18
N VAL A 27 2.29 -6.85 6.47
CA VAL A 27 3.51 -6.19 6.94
C VAL A 27 4.70 -7.05 6.52
N LEU A 28 5.54 -6.50 5.64
CA LEU A 28 6.70 -7.19 5.12
C LEU A 28 7.69 -7.54 6.22
N GLN A 29 8.37 -8.66 6.05
CA GLN A 29 9.48 -9.04 6.91
C GLN A 29 10.57 -7.97 6.82
N GLY A 30 11.06 -7.51 7.98
CA GLY A 30 12.04 -6.43 8.08
C GLY A 30 11.46 -5.07 8.47
N ILE A 31 10.13 -4.89 8.45
CA ILE A 31 9.51 -3.70 9.06
C ILE A 31 9.41 -3.88 10.57
N GLU A 32 9.96 -2.92 11.30
CA GLU A 32 9.82 -2.79 12.74
C GLU A 32 8.57 -1.97 13.08
N ILE A 33 7.75 -2.53 13.96
CA ILE A 33 6.60 -1.85 14.54
C ILE A 33 6.77 -1.98 16.04
N SER A 34 6.70 -0.85 16.75
CA SER A 34 6.90 -0.83 18.20
C SER A 34 5.84 -1.67 18.91
N LYS A 35 6.23 -2.32 20.01
CA LYS A 35 5.30 -3.12 20.83
C LYS A 35 4.13 -2.29 21.34
N ALA A 36 4.37 -1.01 21.68
CA ALA A 36 3.33 -0.07 22.08
C ALA A 36 2.26 0.11 20.99
N LYS A 37 2.67 0.26 19.72
CA LYS A 37 1.73 0.40 18.60
C LYS A 37 0.96 -0.88 18.32
N VAL A 38 1.62 -2.04 18.44
CA VAL A 38 0.97 -3.35 18.32
C VAL A 38 -0.11 -3.53 19.41
N ALA A 39 0.18 -3.12 20.65
CA ALA A 39 -0.77 -3.15 21.75
C ALA A 39 -1.94 -2.16 21.59
N GLU A 40 -1.65 -0.93 21.13
CA GLU A 40 -2.67 0.09 20.82
C GLU A 40 -3.66 -0.42 19.76
N LEU A 41 -3.18 -1.19 18.78
CA LEU A 41 -4.00 -1.80 17.74
C LEU A 41 -4.72 -3.09 18.20
N GLY A 42 -4.59 -3.48 19.48
CA GLY A 42 -5.29 -4.62 20.06
C GLY A 42 -4.86 -5.98 19.53
N VAL A 43 -3.69 -6.08 18.87
CA VAL A 43 -3.22 -7.32 18.26
C VAL A 43 -2.08 -7.94 19.08
N GLN A 44 -2.07 -9.27 19.14
CA GLN A 44 -1.06 -10.01 19.90
C GLN A 44 0.32 -10.07 19.21
N HIS A 45 0.36 -9.90 17.89
CA HIS A 45 1.60 -10.01 17.12
C HIS A 45 1.54 -9.18 15.84
N LYS A 46 2.66 -8.54 15.46
CA LYS A 46 2.78 -7.75 14.21
C LYS A 46 2.47 -8.51 12.92
N ARG A 47 2.45 -9.85 12.97
CA ARG A 47 2.13 -10.71 11.81
C ARG A 47 0.63 -10.72 11.50
N LYS A 48 -0.19 -10.28 12.46
CA LYS A 48 -1.63 -10.10 12.31
C LYS A 48 -2.00 -8.69 11.83
N LEU A 49 -0.99 -7.83 11.61
CA LEU A 49 -1.20 -6.49 11.07
C LEU A 49 -1.15 -6.53 9.55
N VAL A 50 -2.02 -5.74 8.94
CA VAL A 50 -2.04 -5.47 7.50
C VAL A 50 -2.09 -3.97 7.27
N LEU A 51 -1.46 -3.52 6.19
CA LEU A 51 -1.53 -2.14 5.73
C LEU A 51 -2.69 -2.02 4.75
N ARG A 52 -3.70 -1.21 5.08
CA ARG A 52 -4.79 -0.89 4.16
C ARG A 52 -4.38 0.29 3.29
N LEU A 53 -4.31 0.09 1.98
CA LEU A 53 -4.08 1.19 1.04
C LEU A 53 -5.35 2.03 0.94
N LYS A 54 -5.26 3.29 1.36
CA LYS A 54 -6.32 4.27 1.12
C LYS A 54 -6.13 4.84 -0.28
N LYS A 55 -7.17 4.78 -1.10
CA LYS A 55 -7.20 5.46 -2.39
C LYS A 55 -7.14 6.97 -2.12
N SER A 56 -6.03 7.63 -2.46
CA SER A 56 -6.04 9.09 -2.53
C SER A 56 -6.67 9.47 -3.87
N GLN A 57 -7.72 10.29 -3.84
CA GLN A 57 -8.14 11.03 -5.01
C GLN A 57 -7.20 12.21 -5.13
N ASN A 58 -6.03 12.01 -5.74
CA ASN A 58 -5.26 13.14 -6.25
C ASN A 58 -6.04 13.68 -7.46
N SER A 59 -6.93 14.64 -7.24
CA SER A 59 -7.28 15.59 -8.29
C SER A 59 -6.04 16.46 -8.49
N LEU A 60 -5.28 16.19 -9.54
CA LEU A 60 -4.37 17.19 -10.08
C LEU A 60 -5.29 18.30 -10.61
N ALA A 61 -5.41 19.36 -9.82
CA ALA A 61 -5.96 20.65 -10.26
C ALA A 61 -4.91 21.37 -11.10
#